data_AF-A0A9D4T3J3-F1
#
_entry.id   AF-A0A9D4T3J3-F1
#
_cell.length_a   1.000
_cell.length_b   1.000
_cell.length_c   1.000
_cell.angle_alpha   90.00
_cell.angle_beta   90.00
_cell.angle_gamma   90.00
#
_symmetry.space_group_name_H-M   'P 1'
#
loop_
_entity.id
_entity.type
_entity.pdbx_description
1 polymer ?
#
loop_
_entity_poly.entity_id
_entity_poly.type
_entity_poly.pdbx_seq_one_letter_code
_entity_poly.pdbx_strand_id
1 'polypeptide(L)'
;MSEHLVAYHNITKHYCLEQYAYPPPRGSLPKRSEIAWRRLQTRTFYCTLMLSYIHPGVINPSCCLCGGVASLNHLLWGGCPDDPPPADLIRSPPPPPPSKGRCI
;
A
#
# COMPACT_ATOMS: atom_id res chain seq x y z
N MET A 1 -15.23 -15.37 -21.63
CA MET A 1 -16.34 -14.56 -22.16
C MET A 1 -16.04 -13.12 -21.83
N SER A 2 -15.66 -12.30 -22.82
CA SER A 2 -15.36 -10.88 -22.61
C SER A 2 -16.67 -10.11 -22.53
N GLU A 3 -17.04 -9.71 -21.32
CA GLU A 3 -18.19 -8.84 -21.08
C GLU A 3 -17.91 -7.48 -21.75
N HIS A 4 -18.69 -7.12 -22.77
CA HIS A 4 -18.47 -5.87 -23.50
C HIS A 4 -18.73 -4.68 -22.57
N LEU A 5 -17.69 -3.92 -22.26
CA LEU A 5 -17.75 -2.72 -21.41
C LEU A 5 -18.38 -1.56 -22.21
N VAL A 6 -19.71 -1.57 -22.38
CA VAL A 6 -20.41 -0.58 -23.23
C VAL A 6 -20.67 0.73 -22.49
N ALA A 7 -20.90 0.68 -21.18
CA ALA A 7 -21.21 1.87 -20.38
C ALA A 7 -19.95 2.49 -19.78
N TYR A 8 -19.85 3.82 -19.81
CA TYR A 8 -18.70 4.57 -19.28
C TYR A 8 -18.32 4.18 -17.83
N HIS A 9 -19.33 3.99 -16.96
CA HIS A 9 -19.11 3.57 -15.58
C HIS A 9 -18.51 2.15 -15.47
N ASN A 10 -18.87 1.24 -16.37
CA ASN A 10 -18.33 -0.12 -16.41
C ASN A 10 -16.88 -0.11 -16.91
N ILE A 11 -16.58 0.69 -17.93
CA ILE A 11 -15.22 0.87 -18.46
C ILE A 11 -14.30 1.39 -17.35
N THR A 12 -14.67 2.48 -16.68
CA THR A 12 -13.86 3.06 -15.59
C THR A 12 -13.73 2.10 -14.41
N LYS A 13 -14.82 1.44 -14.00
CA LYS A 13 -14.78 0.47 -12.90
C LYS A 13 -13.87 -0.72 -13.23
N HIS A 14 -13.90 -1.23 -14.45
CA HIS A 14 -13.05 -2.34 -14.89
C HIS A 14 -11.57 -1.98 -14.76
N TYR A 15 -11.13 -0.88 -15.37
CA TYR A 15 -9.73 -0.45 -15.28
C TYR A 15 -9.31 -0.06 -13.85
N CYS A 16 -10.20 0.54 -13.05
CA CYS A 16 -9.92 0.78 -11.64
C CYS A 16 -9.73 -0.52 -10.86
N LEU A 17 -10.55 -1.54 -11.10
CA LEU A 17 -10.45 -2.83 -10.41
C LEU A 17 -9.18 -3.60 -10.80
N GLU A 18 -8.78 -3.56 -12.08
CA GLU A 18 -7.53 -4.18 -12.55
C GLU A 18 -6.28 -3.56 -11.93
N GLN A 19 -6.33 -2.26 -11.60
CA GLN A 19 -5.20 -1.54 -11.02
C GLN A 19 -5.08 -1.70 -9.50
N TYR A 20 -6.07 -2.30 -8.83
CA TYR A 20 -6.00 -2.52 -7.39
C TYR A 20 -5.06 -3.68 -7.05
N ALA A 21 -3.81 -3.36 -6.71
CA ALA A 21 -2.89 -4.31 -6.08
C ALA A 21 -3.29 -4.66 -4.63
N TYR A 22 -4.01 -3.76 -3.95
CA TYR A 22 -4.46 -3.90 -2.56
C TYR A 22 -5.97 -3.68 -2.45
N PRO A 23 -6.66 -4.31 -1.47
CA PRO A 23 -8.10 -4.11 -1.28
C PRO A 23 -8.44 -2.62 -1.09
N PRO A 24 -9.68 -2.19 -1.41
CA PRO A 24 -10.09 -0.81 -1.23
C PRO A 24 -10.02 -0.40 0.26
N PRO A 25 -9.75 0.88 0.55
CA PRO A 25 -9.71 1.36 1.92
C PRO A 25 -11.09 1.20 2.57
N ARG A 26 -11.13 0.74 3.83
CA ARG A 26 -12.36 0.65 4.62
C ARG A 26 -13.03 2.02 4.74
N GLY A 27 -14.36 2.07 4.67
CA GLY A 27 -15.11 3.34 4.70
C GLY A 27 -14.98 4.15 6.01
N SER A 28 -14.49 3.53 7.09
CA SER A 28 -14.22 4.22 8.38
C SER A 28 -12.79 4.77 8.50
N LEU A 29 -11.96 4.65 7.46
CA LEU A 29 -10.61 5.19 7.46
C LEU A 29 -10.66 6.72 7.32
N PRO A 30 -9.89 7.50 8.11
CA PRO A 30 -9.83 8.94 7.90
C PRO A 30 -9.30 9.27 6.50
N LYS A 31 -9.77 10.38 5.92
CA LYS A 31 -9.49 10.75 4.52
C LYS A 31 -7.99 10.77 4.18
N ARG A 32 -7.15 11.23 5.11
CA ARG A 32 -5.68 11.25 4.95
C ARG A 32 -5.10 9.85 4.69
N SER A 33 -5.59 8.85 5.42
CA SER A 33 -5.14 7.47 5.33
C SER A 33 -5.71 6.81 4.09
N GLU A 34 -6.92 7.19 3.68
CA GLU A 34 -7.54 6.71 2.42
C GLU A 34 -6.73 7.19 1.20
N ILE A 35 -6.26 8.44 1.23
CA ILE A 35 -5.39 9.00 0.19
C ILE A 35 -4.03 8.29 0.19
N ALA A 36 -3.42 8.12 1.36
CA ALA A 36 -2.17 7.37 1.49
C ALA A 36 -2.30 5.94 0.92
N TRP A 37 -3.39 5.25 1.25
CA TRP A 37 -3.67 3.90 0.76
C TRP A 37 -3.80 3.83 -0.77
N ARG A 38 -4.51 4.78 -1.38
CA ARG A 38 -4.62 4.87 -2.84
C ARG A 38 -3.26 5.11 -3.50
N ARG A 39 -2.41 5.95 -2.90
CA ARG A 39 -1.04 6.17 -3.40
C ARG A 39 -0.17 4.92 -3.30
N LEU A 40 -0.36 4.09 -2.27
CA LEU A 40 0.34 2.80 -2.16
C LEU A 40 -0.09 1.84 -3.28
N GLN A 41 -1.39 1.77 -3.60
CA GLN A 41 -1.91 0.97 -4.71
C GLN A 41 -1.27 1.34 -6.05
N THR A 42 -1.08 2.64 -6.32
CA THR A 42 -0.47 3.13 -7.56
C THR A 42 1.05 3.30 -7.50
N ARG A 43 1.72 2.89 -6.41
CA ARG A 43 3.17 3.11 -6.17
C ARG A 43 3.62 4.57 -6.30
N THR A 44 2.72 5.52 -6.01
CA THR A 44 2.98 6.97 -6.02
C THR A 44 3.08 7.56 -4.61
N PHE A 45 3.26 6.71 -3.60
CA PHE A 45 3.50 7.17 -2.25
C PHE A 45 4.89 7.81 -2.14
N TYR A 46 4.96 8.96 -1.46
CA TYR A 46 6.20 9.73 -1.34
C TYR A 46 7.24 8.98 -0.51
N CYS A 47 8.43 8.81 -1.07
CA CYS A 47 9.63 8.37 -0.39
C CYS A 47 10.78 9.30 -0.78
N THR A 48 11.81 9.43 0.05
CA THR A 48 12.93 10.35 -0.21
C THR A 48 13.69 9.98 -1.49
N LEU A 49 13.79 8.70 -1.82
CA LEU A 49 14.30 8.24 -3.11
C LEU A 49 13.51 8.85 -4.28
N MET A 50 12.18 8.76 -4.26
CA MET A 50 11.34 9.35 -5.30
C MET A 50 11.51 10.88 -5.38
N LEU A 51 11.56 11.53 -4.22
CA LEU A 51 11.73 12.98 -4.15
C LEU A 51 13.11 13.44 -4.65
N SER A 52 14.16 12.63 -4.46
CA SER A 52 15.51 12.92 -4.98
C SER A 52 15.56 12.95 -6.51
N TYR A 53 14.70 12.17 -7.19
CA TYR A 53 14.57 12.23 -8.65
C TYR A 53 13.86 13.50 -9.12
N ILE A 54 12.96 14.06 -8.32
CA ILE A 54 12.23 15.30 -8.65
C ILE A 54 13.08 16.53 -8.33
N HIS A 55 13.81 16.50 -7.20
CA HIS A 55 14.64 17.61 -6.70
C HIS A 55 16.07 17.12 -6.43
N PRO A 56 16.85 16.83 -7.49
CA PRO A 56 18.23 16.37 -7.34
C PRO A 56 19.08 17.45 -6.67
N GLY A 57 19.96 17.03 -5.76
CA GLY A 57 20.87 17.92 -5.02
C GLY A 57 20.24 18.63 -3.81
N VAL A 58 18.92 18.66 -3.69
CA VAL A 58 18.22 19.20 -2.51
C VAL A 58 17.88 18.08 -1.53
N ILE A 59 17.48 16.92 -2.04
CA ILE A 59 17.00 15.80 -1.24
C ILE A 59 17.96 14.63 -1.34
N ASN A 60 18.41 14.13 -0.19
CA ASN A 60 19.24 12.94 -0.11
C ASN A 60 18.36 11.67 -0.26
N PRO A 61 18.67 10.75 -1.19
CA PRO A 61 17.95 9.49 -1.35
C PRO A 61 18.19 8.46 -0.23
N SER A 62 19.10 8.74 0.70
CA SER A 62 19.41 7.87 1.83
C SER A 62 18.39 7.96 2.97
N CYS A 63 18.30 6.88 3.73
CA CYS A 63 17.53 6.78 4.95
C CYS A 63 18.21 7.56 6.07
N CYS A 64 17.45 8.35 6.81
CA CYS A 64 17.98 9.16 7.92
C CYS A 64 18.42 8.32 9.13
N LEU A 65 18.01 7.05 9.20
CA LEU A 65 18.32 6.16 10.32
C LEU A 65 19.57 5.32 10.02
N CYS A 66 19.54 4.53 8.93
CA CYS A 66 20.59 3.58 8.62
C CYS A 66 21.51 3.99 7.45
N GLY A 67 21.22 5.09 6.76
CA GLY A 67 21.96 5.54 5.57
C GLY A 67 21.70 4.75 4.28
N GLY A 68 20.94 3.66 4.34
CA GLY A 68 20.57 2.84 3.17
C GLY A 68 19.64 3.56 2.19
N VAL A 69 19.32 2.94 1.05
CA VAL A 69 18.44 3.56 0.04
C VAL A 69 17.01 3.64 0.56
N ALA A 70 16.49 4.86 0.75
CA ALA A 70 15.15 5.10 1.29
C ALA A 70 14.05 4.97 0.23
N SER A 71 13.95 3.76 -0.30
CA SER A 71 12.83 3.31 -1.13
C SER A 71 11.55 3.16 -0.30
N LEU A 72 10.39 3.10 -0.96
CA LEU A 72 9.11 2.84 -0.30
C LEU A 72 9.14 1.55 0.56
N ASN A 73 9.77 0.50 0.04
CA ASN A 73 9.89 -0.77 0.76
C ASN A 73 10.75 -0.63 2.02
N HIS A 74 11.88 0.05 1.90
CA HIS A 74 12.77 0.33 3.02
C HIS A 74 12.07 1.10 4.14
N LEU A 75 11.27 2.11 3.79
CA LEU A 75 10.58 2.97 4.76
C LEU A 75 9.31 2.35 5.37
N LEU A 76 8.55 1.56 4.61
CA LEU A 76 7.19 1.15 5.03
C LEU A 76 7.07 -0.32 5.41
N TRP A 77 7.84 -1.21 4.79
CA TRP A 77 7.67 -2.66 4.92
C TRP A 77 8.80 -3.33 5.73
N GLY A 78 9.49 -2.55 6.55
CA GLY A 78 10.49 -3.10 7.47
C GLY A 78 11.82 -3.45 6.84
N GLY A 79 12.19 -2.79 5.74
CA GLY A 79 13.50 -2.95 5.13
C GLY A 79 14.63 -2.16 5.83
N CYS A 80 14.31 -1.38 6.87
CA CYS A 80 15.29 -0.64 7.66
C CYS A 80 15.77 -1.48 8.86
N PRO A 81 17.09 -1.73 9.01
CA PRO A 81 17.61 -2.51 10.13
C PRO A 81 17.49 -1.77 11.48
N ASP A 82 17.55 -0.44 11.45
CA ASP A 82 17.51 0.41 12.66
C ASP A 82 16.09 0.79 13.08
N ASP A 83 15.08 0.49 12.26
CA ASP A 83 13.66 0.65 12.57
C ASP A 83 12.87 -0.57 12.07
N PRO A 84 13.05 -1.72 12.73
CA PRO A 84 12.31 -2.92 12.38
C PRO A 84 10.82 -2.72 12.67
N PRO A 85 9.92 -3.33 11.86
CA PRO A 85 8.50 -3.21 12.11
C PRO A 85 8.16 -3.88 13.44
N PRO A 86 7.15 -3.37 14.18
CA PRO A 86 6.68 -4.01 15.40
C PRO A 86 6.42 -5.50 15.18
N ALA A 87 6.88 -6.35 16.11
CA ALA A 87 6.81 -7.80 15.98
C ALA A 87 5.39 -8.32 15.70
N ASP A 88 4.37 -7.62 16.19
CA ASP A 88 2.96 -7.93 15.96
C ASP A 88 2.54 -7.85 14.49
N LEU A 89 3.21 -7.02 13.68
CA LEU A 89 2.97 -6.92 12.24
C LEU A 89 3.71 -8.00 11.44
N ILE A 90 4.75 -8.59 12.02
CA ILE A 90 5.53 -9.69 11.42
C ILE A 90 4.81 -11.03 11.67
N ARG A 91 4.13 -11.16 12.82
CA ARG A 91 3.32 -12.34 13.10
C ARG A 91 2.09 -12.38 12.20
N SER A 92 1.94 -13.47 11.45
CA SER A 92 0.68 -13.79 10.80
C SER A 92 -0.45 -13.76 11.84
N PRO A 93 -1.61 -13.17 11.52
CA PRO A 93 -2.75 -13.25 12.42
C PRO A 93 -3.06 -14.72 12.70
N PRO A 94 -3.44 -15.08 13.94
CA PRO A 94 -3.85 -16.44 14.24
C PRO A 94 -4.97 -16.87 13.28
N PRO A 95 -5.05 -18.16 12.92
CA PRO A 95 -6.12 -18.64 12.04
C PRO A 95 -7.48 -18.24 12.63
N PRO A 96 -8.46 -17.88 11.78
CA PRO A 96 -9.79 -17.54 12.27
C PRO A 96 -10.34 -18.72 13.10
N PRO A 97 -11.08 -18.46 14.19
CA PRO A 97 -11.73 -19.53 14.92
C PRO A 97 -12.63 -20.33 13.96
N PRO A 98 -12.77 -21.66 14.15
CA PRO A 98 -13.65 -22.45 13.31
C PRO A 98 -15.04 -21.83 13.32
N SER A 99 -15.59 -21.58 12.13
CA SER A 99 -16.95 -21.09 11.99
C SER A 99 -17.85 -22.08 12.72
N LYS A 100 -18.52 -21.63 13.79
CA LYS A 100 -19.61 -22.41 14.38
C LYS A 100 -20.61 -22.62 13.25
N GLY A 101 -20.63 -23.84 12.70
CA GLY A 101 -21.63 -24.27 11.75
C GLY A 101 -22.97 -23.87 12.35
N ARG A 102 -23.70 -23.01 11.63
CA ARG A 102 -25.09 -22.75 11.94
C ARG A 102 -25.78 -24.10 11.73
N CYS A 103 -26.06 -24.81 12.82
CA CYS A 103 -27.02 -25.92 12.79
C CYS A 103 -28.34 -25.30 12.33
N ILE A 104 -28.76 -25.64 11.10
CA ILE A 104 -30.13 -25.44 10.61
C ILE A 104 -30.87 -26.73 10.91
#